data_AF-L0W9X6-F1
#
_entry.id   AF-L0W9X6-F1
#
_cell.length_a   1.000
_cell.length_b   1.000
_cell.length_c   1.000
_cell.angle_alpha   90.00
_cell.angle_beta   90.00
_cell.angle_gamma   90.00
#
_symmetry.space_group_name_H-M   'P 1'
#
loop_
_entity.id
_entity.type
_entity.pdbx_description
1 polymer ?
#
loop_
_entity_poly.entity_id
_entity_poly.type
_entity_poly.pdbx_seq_one_letter_code
_entity_poly.pdbx_strand_id
1 'polypeptide(L)'
;MSRRLWRWHRLLGVLAALPVIFLAVTGVLISASDSLGWSRAPVYSAWLGRLYHLQPTIPEQGYAAGEHWLSLRDGALLFDQQAINRCDTLGGALMQGDDIAVLCDQRLLWLDAQGGLLEVQRGLPAAPRQLGQAAAGDAPLALRAAQATYLYDVSSGLWAPASSSLSVHWAQPSPLPEALHHALQVHSPIPGISRERVLLDLHSGRLGGKAGVWLVTATGLFMCLLAITGLISWWRIWRRRRS
;
A
#
# COMPACT_ATOMS: atom_id res chain seq x y z
N MET A 1 -34.64 4.59 46.08
CA MET A 1 -34.29 3.53 45.11
C MET A 1 -34.62 2.18 45.72
N SER A 2 -35.19 1.21 45.01
CA SER A 2 -35.24 -0.16 45.57
C SER A 2 -33.80 -0.67 45.70
N ARG A 3 -33.46 -1.34 46.81
CA ARG A 3 -32.08 -1.82 47.08
C ARG A 3 -31.54 -2.70 45.94
N ARG A 4 -32.42 -3.41 45.23
CA ARG A 4 -32.09 -4.24 44.06
C ARG A 4 -31.65 -3.40 42.85
N LEU A 5 -32.37 -2.33 42.51
CA LEU A 5 -32.05 -1.49 41.34
C LEU A 5 -30.69 -0.79 41.48
N TRP A 6 -30.33 -0.35 42.69
CA TRP A 6 -29.02 0.25 42.96
C TRP A 6 -27.87 -0.77 42.87
N ARG A 7 -28.07 -1.99 43.38
CA ARG A 7 -27.07 -3.06 43.30
C ARG A 7 -26.79 -3.45 41.84
N TRP A 8 -27.84 -3.62 41.03
CA TRP A 8 -27.71 -3.94 39.61
C TRP A 8 -27.04 -2.80 38.82
N HIS A 9 -27.42 -1.54 39.06
CA HIS A 9 -26.78 -0.39 38.43
C HIS A 9 -25.27 -0.34 38.74
N ARG A 10 -24.87 -0.54 40.00
CA ARG A 10 -23.45 -0.52 40.39
C ARG A 10 -22.65 -1.67 39.78
N LEU A 11 -23.22 -2.88 39.76
CA LEU A 11 -22.56 -4.05 39.17
C LEU A 11 -22.35 -3.88 37.67
N LEU A 12 -23.39 -3.46 36.95
CA LEU A 12 -23.30 -3.18 35.51
C LEU A 12 -22.29 -2.06 35.22
N GLY A 13 -22.24 -1.03 36.06
CA GLY A 13 -21.26 0.05 35.95
C GLY A 13 -19.82 -0.44 36.04
N VAL A 14 -19.50 -1.31 37.00
CA VAL A 14 -18.15 -1.88 37.16
C VAL A 14 -17.80 -2.79 35.98
N LEU A 15 -18.73 -3.65 35.54
CA LEU A 15 -18.51 -4.55 34.41
C LEU A 15 -18.30 -3.78 33.08
N ALA A 16 -18.99 -2.66 32.90
CA ALA A 16 -18.89 -1.85 31.69
C ALA A 16 -17.71 -0.86 31.70
N ALA A 17 -17.10 -0.58 32.86
CA ALA A 17 -16.15 0.52 33.01
C ALA A 17 -14.96 0.45 32.04
N LEU A 18 -14.27 -0.70 32.00
CA LEU A 18 -13.08 -0.87 31.15
C LEU A 18 -13.43 -0.81 29.65
N PRO A 19 -14.43 -1.57 29.14
CA PRO A 19 -14.87 -1.44 27.75
C PRO A 19 -15.31 -0.03 27.37
N VAL A 20 -16.00 0.70 28.26
CA VAL A 20 -16.43 2.08 28.01
C VAL A 20 -15.24 3.03 27.91
N ILE A 21 -14.25 2.91 28.81
CA ILE A 21 -13.02 3.72 28.73
C ILE A 21 -12.31 3.46 27.40
N PHE A 22 -12.16 2.20 27.02
CA PHE A 22 -11.56 1.81 25.74
C PHE A 22 -12.31 2.39 24.53
N LEU A 23 -13.66 2.29 24.51
CA LEU A 23 -14.49 2.85 23.44
C LEU A 23 -14.42 4.38 23.40
N ALA A 24 -14.35 5.04 24.56
CA ALA A 24 -14.19 6.49 24.64
C ALA A 24 -12.83 6.94 24.09
N VAL A 25 -11.74 6.30 24.51
CA VAL A 25 -10.38 6.62 24.02
C VAL A 25 -10.28 6.40 22.52
N THR A 26 -10.72 5.23 22.02
CA THR A 26 -10.70 4.95 20.59
C THR A 26 -11.63 5.87 19.80
N GLY A 27 -12.80 6.23 20.33
CA GLY A 27 -13.72 7.18 19.71
C GLY A 27 -13.12 8.58 19.59
N VAL A 28 -12.41 9.06 20.62
CA VAL A 28 -11.67 10.34 20.55
C VAL A 28 -10.57 10.27 19.48
N LEU A 29 -9.79 9.18 19.45
CA LEU A 29 -8.75 9.00 18.43
C LEU A 29 -9.33 8.92 17.01
N ILE A 30 -10.51 8.31 16.83
CA ILE A 30 -11.23 8.30 15.55
C ILE A 30 -11.70 9.71 15.20
N SER A 31 -12.21 10.49 16.16
CA SER A 31 -12.61 11.88 15.86
C SER A 31 -11.44 12.77 15.42
N ALA A 32 -10.21 12.43 15.83
CA ALA A 32 -8.99 13.13 15.44
C ALA A 32 -8.30 12.54 14.20
N SER A 33 -8.68 11.35 13.72
CA SER A 33 -7.96 10.59 12.69
C SER A 33 -7.77 11.37 11.39
N ASP A 34 -8.80 12.09 10.96
CA ASP A 34 -8.79 12.85 9.72
C ASP A 34 -7.80 14.02 9.78
N SER A 35 -7.82 14.78 10.89
CA SER A 35 -6.86 15.86 11.13
C SER A 35 -5.40 15.37 11.23
N LEU A 36 -5.21 14.10 11.61
CA LEU A 36 -3.90 13.45 11.70
C LEU A 36 -3.49 12.75 10.38
N GLY A 37 -4.35 12.79 9.34
CA GLY A 37 -4.10 12.12 8.06
C GLY A 37 -4.11 10.59 8.13
N TRP A 38 -4.67 10.00 9.19
CA TRP A 38 -4.64 8.55 9.40
C TRP A 38 -5.51 7.76 8.42
N SER A 39 -6.45 8.44 7.75
CA SER A 39 -7.25 7.90 6.66
C SER A 39 -6.39 7.43 5.47
N ARG A 40 -5.26 8.11 5.23
CA ARG A 40 -4.31 7.81 4.14
C ARG A 40 -3.01 7.19 4.64
N ALA A 41 -2.79 7.14 5.95
CA ALA A 41 -1.56 6.59 6.51
C ALA A 41 -1.54 5.05 6.38
N PRO A 42 -0.59 4.48 5.63
CA PRO A 42 -0.50 3.04 5.44
C PRO A 42 -0.01 2.31 6.70
N VAL A 43 -0.17 0.99 6.68
CA VAL A 43 0.22 0.08 7.76
C VAL A 43 1.25 -0.91 7.22
N TYR A 44 2.38 -1.06 7.93
CA TYR A 44 3.49 -1.93 7.53
C TYR A 44 3.64 -3.19 8.42
N SER A 45 2.73 -3.40 9.37
CA SER A 45 2.86 -4.48 10.35
C SER A 45 2.47 -5.85 9.78
N ALA A 46 3.45 -6.74 9.59
CA ALA A 46 3.20 -8.11 9.12
C ALA A 46 2.19 -8.88 9.99
N TRP A 47 2.14 -8.62 11.30
CA TRP A 47 1.15 -9.24 12.19
C TRP A 47 -0.27 -8.77 11.87
N LEU A 48 -0.47 -7.47 11.64
CA LEU A 48 -1.77 -6.94 11.20
C LEU A 48 -2.15 -7.52 9.83
N GLY A 49 -1.18 -7.65 8.91
CA GLY A 49 -1.43 -8.29 7.61
C GLY A 49 -2.00 -9.70 7.77
N ARG A 50 -1.37 -10.53 8.62
CA ARG A 50 -1.88 -11.89 8.94
C ARG A 50 -3.27 -11.87 9.56
N LEU A 51 -3.53 -10.94 10.49
CA LEU A 51 -4.83 -10.81 11.16
C LEU A 51 -5.95 -10.43 10.17
N TYR A 52 -5.64 -9.59 9.19
CA TYR A 52 -6.56 -9.18 8.13
C TYR A 52 -6.58 -10.15 6.94
N HIS A 53 -5.75 -11.20 6.94
CA HIS A 53 -5.51 -12.08 5.80
C HIS A 53 -5.07 -11.32 4.53
N LEU A 54 -4.33 -10.24 4.70
CA LEU A 54 -3.78 -9.40 3.64
C LEU A 54 -2.25 -9.54 3.63
N GLN A 55 -1.69 -9.77 2.45
CA GLN A 55 -0.25 -9.77 2.23
C GLN A 55 0.10 -8.64 1.26
N PRO A 56 1.26 -7.97 1.42
CA PRO A 56 1.75 -7.06 0.40
C PRO A 56 1.88 -7.79 -0.93
N THR A 57 1.43 -7.17 -2.02
CA THR A 57 1.73 -7.64 -3.37
C THR A 57 3.20 -7.38 -3.64
N ILE A 58 3.95 -8.41 -4.00
CA ILE A 58 5.39 -8.29 -4.25
C ILE A 58 5.64 -8.69 -5.69
N PRO A 59 6.43 -7.91 -6.45
CA PRO A 59 6.80 -8.32 -7.78
C PRO A 59 7.59 -9.64 -7.70
N GLU A 60 7.13 -10.67 -8.40
CA GLU A 60 7.86 -11.94 -8.50
C GLU A 60 9.07 -11.82 -9.43
N GLN A 61 8.98 -10.92 -10.41
CA GLN A 61 9.97 -10.73 -11.45
C GLN A 61 10.32 -9.26 -11.64
N GLY A 62 11.52 -9.03 -12.15
CA GLY A 62 12.00 -7.72 -12.56
C GLY A 62 13.06 -7.84 -13.65
N TYR A 63 13.61 -6.70 -14.04
CA TYR A 63 14.72 -6.62 -14.99
C TYR A 63 15.96 -6.16 -14.25
N ALA A 64 17.04 -6.93 -14.37
CA ALA A 64 18.34 -6.54 -13.87
C ALA A 64 18.98 -5.51 -14.81
N ALA A 65 19.47 -4.41 -14.23
CA ALA A 65 20.26 -3.40 -14.91
C ALA A 65 21.52 -3.15 -14.08
N GLY A 66 22.60 -3.86 -14.42
CA GLY A 66 23.80 -3.90 -13.58
C GLY A 66 23.52 -4.59 -12.25
N GLU A 67 23.85 -3.92 -11.15
CA GLU A 67 23.61 -4.40 -9.77
C GLU A 67 22.19 -4.08 -9.27
N HIS A 68 21.42 -3.29 -10.03
CA HIS A 68 20.11 -2.79 -9.62
C HIS A 68 18.98 -3.53 -10.32
N TRP A 69 17.80 -3.49 -9.70
CA TRP A 69 16.61 -4.18 -10.20
C TRP A 69 15.45 -3.22 -10.40
N LEU A 70 14.83 -3.33 -11.57
CA LEU A 70 13.61 -2.61 -11.89
C LEU A 70 12.43 -3.57 -11.87
N SER A 71 11.44 -3.28 -11.04
CA SER A 71 10.26 -4.14 -10.88
C SER A 71 8.98 -3.31 -10.81
N LEU A 72 7.82 -3.97 -10.93
CA LEU A 72 6.52 -3.31 -10.98
C LEU A 72 5.59 -3.81 -9.87
N ARG A 73 5.07 -2.88 -9.06
CA ARG A 73 4.06 -3.16 -8.02
C ARG A 73 2.92 -2.16 -8.10
N ASP A 74 1.71 -2.64 -8.38
CA ASP A 74 0.47 -1.85 -8.35
C ASP A 74 0.57 -0.51 -9.11
N GLY A 75 1.18 -0.51 -10.30
CA GLY A 75 1.35 0.69 -11.13
C GLY A 75 2.54 1.59 -10.74
N ALA A 76 3.35 1.19 -9.75
CA ALA A 76 4.58 1.86 -9.38
C ALA A 76 5.80 1.10 -9.93
N LEU A 77 6.67 1.84 -10.62
CA LEU A 77 8.03 1.38 -10.96
C LEU A 77 8.90 1.49 -9.73
N LEU A 78 9.47 0.35 -9.32
CA LEU A 78 10.43 0.28 -8.24
C LEU A 78 11.84 0.17 -8.79
N PHE A 79 12.73 0.98 -8.25
CA PHE A 79 14.17 0.82 -8.32
C PHE A 79 14.61 0.21 -6.99
N ASP A 80 15.03 -1.05 -7.05
CA ASP A 80 15.21 -1.92 -5.89
C ASP A 80 13.96 -1.88 -4.98
N GLN A 81 14.05 -1.16 -3.85
CA GLN A 81 12.98 -1.07 -2.85
C GLN A 81 12.14 0.20 -3.00
N GLN A 82 12.64 1.20 -3.74
CA GLN A 82 12.08 2.54 -3.78
C GLN A 82 11.17 2.71 -4.99
N ALA A 83 9.94 3.15 -4.76
CA ALA A 83 9.06 3.57 -5.85
C ALA A 83 9.56 4.92 -6.43
N ILE A 84 9.93 4.92 -7.71
CA ILE A 84 10.55 6.08 -8.38
C ILE A 84 9.62 6.75 -9.39
N ASN A 85 8.70 6.01 -10.02
CA ASN A 85 7.77 6.56 -11.01
C ASN A 85 6.49 5.72 -11.11
N ARG A 86 5.50 6.20 -11.88
CA ARG A 86 4.34 5.40 -12.29
C ARG A 86 4.59 4.71 -13.61
N CYS A 87 4.22 3.44 -13.66
CA CYS A 87 4.37 2.58 -14.80
C CYS A 87 3.30 1.49 -14.75
N ASP A 88 2.58 1.25 -15.83
CA ASP A 88 1.57 0.20 -15.89
C ASP A 88 2.13 -1.05 -16.59
N THR A 89 3.03 -0.87 -17.57
CA THR A 89 3.72 -1.97 -18.25
C THR A 89 5.22 -1.74 -18.30
N LEU A 90 5.98 -2.73 -17.83
CA LEU A 90 7.44 -2.72 -17.83
C LEU A 90 7.98 -3.62 -18.95
N GLY A 91 8.51 -3.00 -20.00
CA GLY A 91 9.04 -3.68 -21.19
C GLY A 91 10.54 -3.97 -21.14
N GLY A 92 11.23 -3.61 -20.07
CA GLY A 92 12.64 -3.92 -19.87
C GLY A 92 13.40 -2.80 -19.18
N ALA A 93 14.53 -3.16 -18.59
CA ALA A 93 15.54 -2.23 -18.08
C ALA A 93 16.92 -2.74 -18.47
N LEU A 94 17.79 -1.84 -18.93
CA LEU A 94 19.15 -2.17 -19.38
C LEU A 94 20.10 -1.02 -19.02
N MET A 95 21.35 -1.36 -18.72
CA MET A 95 22.43 -0.38 -18.65
C MET A 95 22.76 0.12 -20.06
N GLN A 96 22.96 1.42 -20.22
CA GLN A 96 23.48 2.07 -21.41
C GLN A 96 24.52 3.10 -20.98
N GLY A 97 25.81 2.73 -21.07
CA GLY A 97 26.86 3.51 -20.40
C GLY A 97 26.69 3.44 -18.89
N ASP A 98 26.67 4.60 -18.23
CA ASP A 98 26.48 4.73 -16.78
C ASP A 98 25.01 4.93 -16.37
N ASP A 99 24.12 5.09 -17.35
CA ASP A 99 22.69 5.31 -17.14
C ASP A 99 21.87 4.04 -17.34
N ILE A 100 20.67 4.02 -16.79
CA ILE A 100 19.72 2.93 -16.92
C ILE A 100 18.55 3.38 -17.77
N ALA A 101 18.33 2.69 -18.89
CA ALA A 101 17.18 2.89 -19.75
C ALA A 101 16.06 1.91 -19.38
N VAL A 102 14.88 2.45 -19.06
CA VAL A 102 13.71 1.67 -18.65
C VAL A 102 12.54 1.93 -19.58
N LEU A 103 12.04 0.89 -20.23
CA LEU A 103 10.84 0.99 -21.07
C LEU A 103 9.61 0.83 -20.19
N CYS A 104 8.88 1.94 -20.07
CA CYS A 104 7.70 2.05 -19.26
C CYS A 104 6.52 2.58 -20.10
N ASP A 105 5.52 1.74 -20.31
CA ASP A 105 4.37 2.04 -21.16
C ASP A 105 4.80 2.42 -22.60
N GLN A 106 4.55 3.67 -23.01
CA GLN A 106 4.94 4.29 -24.27
C GLN A 106 6.05 5.34 -24.07
N ARG A 107 6.87 5.18 -23.04
CA ARG A 107 7.92 6.12 -22.62
C ARG A 107 9.21 5.36 -22.31
N LEU A 108 10.34 6.00 -22.56
CA LEU A 108 11.64 5.53 -22.11
C LEU A 108 12.10 6.45 -20.99
N LEU A 109 12.36 5.89 -19.83
CA LEU A 109 12.90 6.61 -18.70
C LEU A 109 14.40 6.39 -18.69
N TRP A 110 15.16 7.48 -18.64
CA TRP A 110 16.60 7.44 -18.40
C TRP A 110 16.83 7.76 -16.93
N LEU A 111 17.50 6.85 -16.23
CA LEU A 111 17.82 6.98 -14.82
C LEU A 111 19.33 7.04 -14.65
N ASP A 112 19.79 7.79 -13.65
CA ASP A 112 21.17 7.67 -13.18
C ASP A 112 21.37 6.33 -12.44
N ALA A 113 22.63 6.05 -12.06
CA ALA A 113 23.00 4.86 -11.32
C ALA A 113 22.36 4.74 -9.92
N GLN A 114 21.73 5.80 -9.39
CA GLN A 114 21.01 5.80 -8.11
C GLN A 114 19.49 5.72 -8.28
N GLY A 115 18.98 5.57 -9.51
CA GLY A 115 17.55 5.53 -9.82
C GLY A 115 16.89 6.91 -9.89
N GLY A 116 17.68 7.99 -9.90
CA GLY A 116 17.21 9.35 -10.14
C GLY A 116 16.79 9.53 -11.60
N LEU A 117 15.60 10.10 -11.83
CA LEU A 117 15.08 10.33 -13.17
C LEU A 117 15.83 11.48 -13.85
N LEU A 118 16.60 11.16 -14.88
CA LEU A 118 17.32 12.13 -15.71
C LEU A 118 16.43 12.68 -16.82
N GLU A 119 15.81 11.79 -17.59
CA GLU A 119 14.99 12.17 -18.75
C GLU A 119 13.80 11.23 -18.96
N VAL A 120 12.71 11.77 -19.52
CA VAL A 120 11.58 11.00 -20.02
C VAL A 120 11.46 11.22 -21.52
N GLN A 121 11.92 10.24 -22.30
CA GLN A 121 11.76 10.27 -23.74
C GLN A 121 10.36 9.79 -24.14
N ARG A 122 9.70 10.60 -24.96
CA ARG A 122 8.39 10.31 -25.56
C ARG A 122 8.54 10.17 -27.08
N GLY A 123 7.50 9.67 -27.75
CA GLY A 123 7.53 9.49 -29.20
C GLY A 123 8.30 8.24 -29.64
N LEU A 124 8.23 7.16 -28.84
CA LEU A 124 8.75 5.87 -29.25
C LEU A 124 7.98 5.31 -30.45
N PRO A 125 8.62 4.41 -31.23
CA PRO A 125 7.93 3.59 -32.21
C PRO A 125 6.65 2.95 -31.64
N ALA A 126 5.59 2.93 -32.45
CA ALA A 126 4.25 2.58 -32.00
C ALA A 126 4.18 1.17 -31.37
N ALA A 127 3.57 1.10 -30.18
CA ALA A 127 3.43 -0.13 -29.39
C ALA A 127 4.79 -0.79 -29.09
N PRO A 128 5.68 -0.10 -28.35
CA PRO A 128 6.90 -0.68 -27.83
C PRO A 128 6.55 -1.82 -26.87
N ARG A 129 7.29 -2.90 -26.96
CA ARG A 129 7.05 -4.12 -26.18
C ARG A 129 8.24 -4.50 -25.34
N GLN A 130 9.44 -4.37 -25.89
CA GLN A 130 10.64 -4.89 -25.23
C GLN A 130 11.88 -4.09 -25.55
N LEU A 131 12.73 -3.84 -24.54
CA LEU A 131 14.08 -3.34 -24.73
C LEU A 131 15.08 -4.49 -24.92
N GLY A 132 16.13 -4.22 -25.68
CA GLY A 132 17.28 -5.09 -25.86
C GLY A 132 18.54 -4.29 -26.11
N GLN A 133 19.67 -4.96 -26.14
CA GLN A 133 20.94 -4.43 -26.62
C GLN A 133 21.27 -5.09 -27.96
N ALA A 134 21.55 -4.27 -28.97
CA ALA A 134 21.98 -4.79 -30.27
C ALA A 134 23.43 -5.23 -30.23
N ALA A 135 23.74 -6.35 -30.87
CA ALA A 135 25.12 -6.81 -31.09
C ALA A 135 25.74 -6.06 -32.28
N ALA A 136 25.87 -4.74 -32.18
CA ALA A 136 26.47 -3.87 -33.21
C ALA A 136 27.16 -2.66 -32.58
N GLY A 137 28.32 -2.26 -33.11
CA GLY A 137 29.04 -1.04 -32.67
C GLY A 137 29.18 -0.95 -31.15
N ASP A 138 28.78 0.20 -30.58
CA ASP A 138 28.78 0.50 -29.14
C ASP A 138 27.56 -0.10 -28.39
N ALA A 139 27.03 -1.22 -28.87
CA ALA A 139 25.87 -1.91 -28.32
C ALA A 139 24.65 -0.99 -28.07
N PRO A 140 24.11 -0.33 -29.09
CA PRO A 140 23.01 0.60 -28.92
C PRO A 140 21.76 -0.10 -28.41
N LEU A 141 20.92 0.65 -27.70
CA LEU A 141 19.60 0.19 -27.30
C LEU A 141 18.78 -0.19 -28.53
N ALA A 142 18.15 -1.35 -28.44
CA ALA A 142 17.19 -1.85 -29.39
C ALA A 142 15.79 -1.87 -28.76
N LEU A 143 14.78 -1.61 -29.58
CA LEU A 143 13.39 -1.60 -29.18
C LEU A 143 12.57 -2.47 -30.10
N ARG A 144 11.93 -3.49 -29.54
CA ARG A 144 10.93 -4.28 -30.23
C ARG A 144 9.61 -3.55 -30.15
N ALA A 145 9.12 -3.08 -31.29
CA ALA A 145 7.80 -2.47 -31.43
C ALA A 145 6.89 -3.36 -32.30
N ALA A 146 5.65 -2.94 -32.55
CA ALA A 146 4.68 -3.76 -33.28
C ALA A 146 5.09 -4.09 -34.73
N GLN A 147 5.77 -3.17 -35.41
CA GLN A 147 6.06 -3.27 -36.84
C GLN A 147 7.47 -3.80 -37.15
N ALA A 148 8.44 -3.46 -36.31
CA ALA A 148 9.85 -3.75 -36.54
C ALA A 148 10.65 -3.64 -35.24
N THR A 149 11.93 -3.98 -35.35
CA THR A 149 12.93 -3.60 -34.34
C THR A 149 13.52 -2.25 -34.73
N TYR A 150 13.71 -1.38 -33.76
CA TYR A 150 14.33 -0.08 -33.92
C TYR A 150 15.61 -0.01 -33.09
N LEU A 151 16.59 0.76 -33.55
CA LEU A 151 17.80 1.10 -32.80
C LEU A 151 17.74 2.55 -32.37
N TYR A 152 18.20 2.80 -31.15
CA TYR A 152 18.40 4.13 -30.64
C TYR A 152 19.70 4.70 -31.20
N ASP A 153 19.59 5.83 -31.88
CA ASP A 153 20.74 6.60 -32.33
C ASP A 153 21.04 7.70 -31.31
N VAL A 154 22.16 7.54 -30.60
CA VAL A 154 22.61 8.46 -29.55
C VAL A 154 22.90 9.85 -30.09
N SER A 155 23.32 9.97 -31.36
CA SER A 155 23.69 11.26 -31.95
C SER A 155 22.49 12.14 -32.30
N SER A 156 21.41 11.52 -32.77
CA SER A 156 20.16 12.22 -33.13
C SER A 156 19.13 12.19 -32.01
N GLY A 157 19.26 11.28 -31.04
CA GLY A 157 18.27 11.01 -30.01
C GLY A 157 16.99 10.35 -30.56
N LEU A 158 17.05 9.78 -31.77
CA LEU A 158 15.89 9.22 -32.47
C LEU A 158 16.00 7.70 -32.66
N TRP A 159 14.86 7.08 -32.97
CA TRP A 159 14.75 5.65 -33.25
C TRP A 159 14.75 5.40 -34.76
N ALA A 160 15.69 4.59 -35.24
CA ALA A 160 15.80 4.19 -36.65
C ALA A 160 15.48 2.71 -36.83
N PRO A 161 14.83 2.28 -37.93
CA PRO A 161 14.54 0.86 -38.17
C PRO A 161 15.84 0.05 -38.28
N ALA A 162 15.91 -1.07 -37.56
CA ALA A 162 17.03 -1.99 -37.60
C ALA A 162 16.99 -2.87 -38.86
N SER A 163 18.15 -3.28 -39.36
CA SER A 163 18.25 -4.31 -40.40
C SER A 163 17.78 -5.66 -39.87
N SER A 164 17.13 -6.46 -40.71
CA SER A 164 16.52 -7.75 -40.33
C SER A 164 17.52 -8.82 -39.87
N SER A 165 18.81 -8.69 -40.22
CA SER A 165 19.88 -9.61 -39.83
C SER A 165 20.55 -9.27 -38.50
N LEU A 166 20.14 -8.19 -37.84
CA LEU A 166 20.77 -7.73 -36.60
C LEU A 166 20.42 -8.64 -35.43
N SER A 167 21.45 -9.15 -34.75
CA SER A 167 21.28 -9.89 -33.50
C SER A 167 21.04 -8.93 -32.34
N VAL A 168 20.01 -9.19 -31.54
CA VAL A 168 19.64 -8.37 -30.38
C VAL A 168 19.46 -9.26 -29.15
N HIS A 169 20.14 -8.91 -28.07
CA HIS A 169 19.96 -9.50 -26.75
C HIS A 169 18.84 -8.78 -26.01
N TRP A 170 17.65 -9.37 -26.01
CA TRP A 170 16.46 -8.79 -25.39
C TRP A 170 16.51 -8.91 -23.87
N ALA A 171 16.17 -7.83 -23.16
CA ALA A 171 16.02 -7.84 -21.72
C ALA A 171 14.93 -8.86 -21.34
N GLN A 172 15.27 -9.83 -20.49
CA GLN A 172 14.32 -10.83 -20.01
C GLN A 172 13.95 -10.54 -18.57
N PRO A 173 12.65 -10.63 -18.21
CA PRO A 173 12.27 -10.61 -16.82
C PRO A 173 12.85 -11.87 -16.15
N SER A 174 13.38 -11.70 -14.95
CA SER A 174 13.92 -12.79 -14.15
C SER A 174 13.41 -12.67 -12.70
N PRO A 175 13.39 -13.78 -11.95
CA PRO A 175 13.01 -13.75 -10.55
C PRO A 175 13.86 -12.76 -9.76
N LEU A 176 13.25 -11.99 -8.88
CA LEU A 176 14.00 -11.08 -8.02
C LEU A 176 14.98 -11.86 -7.12
N PRO A 177 16.16 -11.29 -6.82
CA PRO A 177 17.06 -11.86 -5.81
C PRO A 177 16.33 -12.00 -4.48
N GLU A 178 16.58 -13.10 -3.76
CA GLU A 178 15.89 -13.42 -2.51
C GLU A 178 16.03 -12.29 -1.46
N ALA A 179 17.20 -11.66 -1.39
CA ALA A 179 17.45 -10.51 -0.53
C ALA A 179 16.54 -9.31 -0.84
N LEU A 180 16.35 -8.99 -2.13
CA LEU A 180 15.47 -7.91 -2.56
C LEU A 180 14.00 -8.27 -2.33
N HIS A 181 13.61 -9.50 -2.63
CA HIS A 181 12.26 -9.99 -2.39
C HIS A 181 11.89 -9.89 -0.89
N HIS A 182 12.78 -10.30 0.02
CA HIS A 182 12.58 -10.16 1.45
C HIS A 182 12.59 -8.69 1.91
N ALA A 183 13.46 -7.85 1.35
CA ALA A 183 13.46 -6.42 1.66
C ALA A 183 12.13 -5.75 1.26
N LEU A 184 11.58 -6.10 0.11
CA LEU A 184 10.26 -5.66 -0.32
C LEU A 184 9.16 -6.19 0.61
N GLN A 185 9.21 -7.44 1.08
CA GLN A 185 8.25 -7.97 2.05
C GLN A 185 8.15 -7.12 3.32
N VAL A 186 9.30 -6.73 3.88
CA VAL A 186 9.38 -6.00 5.16
C VAL A 186 8.95 -4.54 5.02
N HIS A 187 9.28 -3.90 3.91
CA HIS A 187 9.06 -2.45 3.72
C HIS A 187 7.80 -2.12 2.90
N SER A 188 7.01 -3.12 2.51
CA SER A 188 5.76 -2.88 1.78
C SER A 188 4.58 -2.65 2.72
N PRO A 189 3.72 -1.67 2.41
CA PRO A 189 2.48 -1.50 3.14
C PRO A 189 1.51 -2.64 2.84
N ILE A 190 0.65 -2.96 3.81
CA ILE A 190 -0.46 -3.88 3.61
C ILE A 190 -1.48 -3.19 2.69
N PRO A 191 -1.95 -3.85 1.62
CA PRO A 191 -2.84 -3.22 0.64
C PRO A 191 -4.21 -2.91 1.26
N GLY A 192 -4.78 -1.75 0.91
CA GLY A 192 -6.17 -1.41 1.21
C GLY A 192 -6.50 -1.13 2.69
N ILE A 193 -5.51 -1.03 3.57
CA ILE A 193 -5.69 -0.79 5.01
C ILE A 193 -4.91 0.43 5.48
N SER A 194 -5.65 1.37 6.09
CA SER A 194 -5.10 2.55 6.74
C SER A 194 -5.07 2.40 8.26
N ARG A 195 -4.30 3.25 8.94
CA ARG A 195 -4.26 3.30 10.41
C ARG A 195 -5.63 3.62 11.01
N GLU A 196 -6.39 4.50 10.37
CA GLU A 196 -7.77 4.79 10.76
C GLU A 196 -8.65 3.55 10.66
N ARG A 197 -8.51 2.76 9.57
CA ARG A 197 -9.29 1.54 9.41
C ARG A 197 -9.04 0.55 10.54
N VAL A 198 -7.77 0.34 10.91
CA VAL A 198 -7.40 -0.50 12.06
C VAL A 198 -8.08 0.00 13.34
N LEU A 199 -8.07 1.30 13.58
CA LEU A 199 -8.68 1.91 14.75
C LEU A 199 -10.20 1.77 14.77
N LEU A 200 -10.87 1.91 13.63
CA LEU A 200 -12.31 1.70 13.47
C LEU A 200 -12.70 0.23 13.73
N ASP A 201 -11.91 -0.72 13.23
CA ASP A 201 -12.14 -2.14 13.48
C ASP A 201 -11.86 -2.52 14.93
N LEU A 202 -10.89 -1.86 15.58
CA LEU A 202 -10.63 -1.99 17.00
C LEU A 202 -11.80 -1.44 17.84
N HIS A 203 -12.30 -0.24 17.53
CA HIS A 203 -13.43 0.41 18.20
C HIS A 203 -14.74 -0.38 18.06
N SER A 204 -15.01 -0.90 16.87
CA SER A 204 -16.21 -1.73 16.61
C SER A 204 -16.08 -3.17 17.11
N GLY A 205 -14.92 -3.56 17.64
CA GLY A 205 -14.63 -4.91 18.09
C GLY A 205 -14.42 -5.92 16.95
N ARG A 206 -14.49 -5.49 15.68
CA ARG A 206 -14.25 -6.34 14.51
C ARG A 206 -12.85 -6.93 14.45
N LEU A 207 -11.85 -6.22 15.00
CA LEU A 207 -10.48 -6.70 15.08
C LEU A 207 -10.37 -8.01 15.89
N GLY A 208 -11.23 -8.19 16.91
CA GLY A 208 -11.34 -9.41 17.71
C GLY A 208 -12.35 -10.43 17.18
N GLY A 209 -12.82 -10.27 15.93
CA GLY A 209 -13.83 -11.12 15.32
C GLY A 209 -15.19 -11.05 16.05
N LYS A 210 -15.93 -12.16 16.01
CA LYS A 210 -17.30 -12.23 16.57
C LYS A 210 -17.35 -11.90 18.06
N ALA A 211 -16.37 -12.37 18.84
CA ALA A 211 -16.33 -12.13 20.28
C ALA A 211 -16.18 -10.63 20.61
N GLY A 212 -15.32 -9.92 19.89
CA GLY A 212 -15.15 -8.48 20.07
C GLY A 212 -16.41 -7.69 19.71
N VAL A 213 -17.09 -8.04 18.62
CA VAL A 213 -18.37 -7.42 18.22
C VAL A 213 -19.44 -7.61 19.29
N TRP A 214 -19.57 -8.82 19.85
CA TRP A 214 -20.49 -9.08 20.95
C TRP A 214 -20.13 -8.30 22.22
N LEU A 215 -18.84 -8.18 22.55
CA LEU A 215 -18.37 -7.40 23.70
C LEU A 215 -18.76 -5.92 23.57
N VAL A 216 -18.49 -5.30 22.42
CA VAL A 216 -18.86 -3.90 22.15
C VAL A 216 -20.38 -3.72 22.16
N THR A 217 -21.13 -4.65 21.57
CA THR A 217 -22.60 -4.63 21.56
C THR A 217 -23.19 -4.72 22.97
N ALA A 218 -22.68 -5.64 23.81
CA ALA A 218 -23.09 -5.77 25.19
C ALA A 218 -22.75 -4.53 26.02
N THR A 219 -21.58 -3.93 25.77
CA THR A 219 -21.16 -2.66 26.40
C THR A 219 -22.14 -1.53 26.07
N GLY A 220 -22.54 -1.39 24.81
CA GLY A 220 -23.56 -0.42 24.38
C GLY A 220 -24.90 -0.64 25.08
N LEU A 221 -25.34 -1.90 25.19
CA LEU A 221 -26.57 -2.24 25.92
C LEU A 221 -26.48 -1.88 27.41
N PHE A 222 -25.34 -2.16 28.05
CA PHE A 222 -25.10 -1.78 29.45
C PHE A 222 -25.12 -0.26 29.61
N MET A 223 -24.53 0.51 28.69
CA MET A 223 -24.60 1.97 28.71
C MET A 223 -26.04 2.48 28.62
N CYS A 224 -26.86 1.92 27.72
CA CYS A 224 -28.29 2.25 27.62
C CYS A 224 -29.03 1.97 28.94
N LEU A 225 -28.83 0.79 29.53
CA LEU A 225 -29.44 0.42 30.81
C LEU A 225 -28.98 1.33 31.95
N LEU A 226 -27.70 1.67 32.02
CA LEU A 226 -27.15 2.60 33.01
C LEU A 226 -27.74 4.01 32.86
N ALA A 227 -27.86 4.51 31.63
CA ALA A 227 -28.47 5.81 31.35
C ALA A 227 -29.95 5.86 31.76
N ILE A 228 -30.74 4.85 31.37
CA ILE A 228 -32.17 4.75 31.72
C ILE A 228 -32.35 4.66 33.25
N THR A 229 -31.61 3.76 33.89
CA THR A 229 -31.71 3.58 35.35
C THR A 229 -31.23 4.80 36.12
N GLY A 230 -30.21 5.51 35.64
CA GLY A 230 -29.77 6.81 36.17
C GLY A 230 -30.86 7.87 36.08
N LEU A 231 -31.48 8.03 34.90
CA LEU A 231 -32.53 9.02 34.67
C LEU A 231 -33.80 8.74 35.51
N ILE A 232 -34.23 7.47 35.58
CA ILE A 232 -35.36 7.06 36.44
C ILE A 232 -35.08 7.41 37.90
N SER A 233 -33.84 7.19 38.34
CA SER A 233 -33.43 7.47 39.72
C SER A 233 -33.44 8.97 40.02
N TRP A 234 -32.88 9.78 39.12
CA TRP A 234 -32.91 11.23 39.21
C TRP A 234 -34.34 11.78 39.25
N TRP A 235 -35.22 11.35 38.32
CA TRP A 235 -36.61 11.81 38.26
C TRP A 235 -37.41 11.45 39.51
N ARG A 236 -37.19 10.25 40.07
CA ARG A 236 -37.82 9.84 41.34
C ARG A 236 -37.35 10.67 42.53
N ILE A 237 -36.07 11.03 42.59
CA ILE A 237 -35.53 11.89 43.65
C ILE A 237 -36.13 13.30 43.52
N TRP A 238 -36.15 13.84 42.31
CA TRP A 238 -36.69 15.16 42.02
C TRP A 238 -38.17 15.29 42.39
N ARG A 239 -39.02 14.30 42.04
CA ARG A 239 -40.44 14.31 42.44
C ARG A 239 -40.64 14.30 43.95
N ARG A 240 -39.84 13.53 44.71
CA ARG A 240 -39.90 13.48 46.18
C ARG A 240 -39.44 14.77 46.87
N ARG A 241 -38.67 15.62 46.18
CA ARG A 241 -38.24 16.92 46.70
C ARG A 241 -39.25 18.05 46.42
N ARG A 242 -40.24 17.79 45.56
CA ARG A 242 -41.31 18.75 45.20
C ARG A 242 -42.66 18.45 45.87
N SER A 243 -42.82 17.26 46.45
CA SER A 243 -43.90 16.89 47.37
C SER A 243 -43.48 17.18 48.80
#